data_AF-A0AAT9GP60-F1
#
_entry.id   AF-A0AAT9GP60-F1
#
_cell.length_a   1.000
_cell.length_b   1.000
_cell.length_c   1.000
_cell.angle_alpha   90.00
_cell.angle_beta   90.00
_cell.angle_gamma   90.00
#
_symmetry.space_group_name_H-M   'P 1'
#
loop_
_entity.id
_entity.type
_entity.pdbx_description
1 polymer ?
#
loop_
_entity_poly.entity_id
_entity_poly.type
_entity_poly.pdbx_seq_one_letter_code
_entity_poly.pdbx_strand_id
1 'polypeptide(L)'
;MKILALILILFLLVEPLVSFSLSSSAFTISYPMGMSFYSLFSTYFTNEVMGVINITFMSIGSSYLPNGQYLTTGNASLQLNAMINGLYWAQDVILFHQISKNEFEASLVLNLWNLTGPFTIPLNGSATTYQGLGVICYKGPTFNVTLPISISLFMIDNSSLYFGYIIHNKSGIFYKAPISGEFQIGGLSIAGIPNDLEFVFGGPGGGSVVDMQVEGSMNLYFMQNGKLSLVPYAYSIGFDTAESAVGVQSTANLTNLWKPDTILSSGPDDAIVLWPIKPNISTYEKNNSIYVNITFEGKPLANQPIYIEDVGLTGLNIIAENYTNQSGYVKFENVSPSLYVVYYPGNFTLSSDYIVSSPIINSIIIHLQTIYDKMVNFLKSYNFKKSLSSFFNNIHEVTYNQSAGSINYVILIYILGFSAGLVISALLIRFKL
;
A
#
# COMPACT_ATOMS: atom_id res chain seq x y z
N MET A 1 -50.72 -41.44 7.05
CA MET A 1 -49.72 -40.87 6.11
C MET A 1 -50.24 -39.73 5.22
N LYS A 2 -51.53 -39.63 4.86
CA LYS A 2 -52.00 -38.57 3.94
C LYS A 2 -52.41 -37.23 4.61
N ILE A 3 -52.76 -37.23 5.90
CA ILE A 3 -53.17 -36.00 6.63
C ILE A 3 -51.96 -35.19 7.10
N LEU A 4 -50.87 -35.84 7.51
CA LEU A 4 -49.64 -35.15 7.95
C LEU A 4 -48.96 -34.39 6.81
N ALA A 5 -48.98 -34.96 5.59
CA ALA A 5 -48.45 -34.30 4.40
C ALA A 5 -49.29 -33.08 3.99
N LEU A 6 -50.62 -33.14 4.16
CA LEU A 6 -51.50 -32.01 3.87
C LEU A 6 -51.33 -30.87 4.88
N ILE A 7 -51.11 -31.19 6.15
CA ILE A 7 -50.80 -30.19 7.20
C ILE A 7 -49.44 -29.55 6.94
N LEU A 8 -48.43 -30.32 6.51
CA LEU A 8 -47.11 -29.78 6.16
C LEU A 8 -47.18 -28.83 4.95
N ILE A 9 -48.00 -29.18 3.95
CA ILE A 9 -48.22 -28.33 2.76
C ILE A 9 -49.02 -27.07 3.13
N LEU A 10 -50.01 -27.16 4.03
CA LEU A 10 -50.70 -25.97 4.54
C LEU A 10 -49.80 -25.09 5.43
N PHE A 11 -48.88 -25.67 6.20
CA PHE A 11 -47.89 -24.90 6.99
C PHE A 11 -46.86 -24.19 6.10
N LEU A 12 -46.48 -24.79 4.97
CA LEU A 12 -45.62 -24.18 3.95
C LEU A 12 -46.34 -23.12 3.11
N LEU A 13 -47.67 -23.13 3.05
CA LEU A 13 -48.49 -22.16 2.30
C LEU A 13 -48.90 -20.94 3.15
N VAL A 14 -48.64 -20.95 4.46
CA VAL A 14 -48.91 -19.85 5.38
C VAL A 14 -47.61 -19.46 6.10
N GLU A 15 -46.52 -19.29 5.35
CA GLU A 15 -45.52 -18.32 5.79
C GLU A 15 -46.06 -16.92 5.46
N PRO A 16 -46.06 -16.00 6.43
CA PRO A 16 -46.43 -14.63 6.14
C PRO A 16 -45.45 -14.10 5.10
N LEU A 17 -45.99 -13.52 4.02
CA LEU A 17 -45.30 -12.53 3.20
C LEU A 17 -44.91 -11.33 4.08
N VAL A 18 -43.96 -11.54 4.99
CA VAL A 18 -43.05 -10.49 5.40
C VAL A 18 -41.85 -10.71 4.51
N SER A 19 -41.92 -10.06 3.35
CA SER A 19 -40.73 -9.70 2.61
C SER A 19 -39.91 -8.81 3.55
N PHE A 20 -39.12 -9.41 4.44
CA PHE A 20 -37.91 -8.75 4.88
C PHE A 20 -37.09 -8.64 3.60
N SER A 21 -37.17 -7.47 2.97
CA SER A 21 -36.06 -6.95 2.20
C SER A 21 -34.91 -6.79 3.20
N LEU A 22 -34.28 -7.90 3.57
CA LEU A 22 -32.85 -7.91 3.80
C LEU A 22 -32.31 -7.52 2.43
N SER A 23 -32.18 -6.22 2.20
CA SER A 23 -31.21 -5.69 1.28
C SER A 23 -29.86 -6.12 1.84
N SER A 24 -29.51 -7.39 1.61
CA SER A 24 -28.12 -7.79 1.53
C SER A 24 -27.62 -7.03 0.31
N SER A 25 -27.13 -5.81 0.51
CA SER A 25 -26.20 -5.24 -0.44
C SER A 25 -25.18 -6.34 -0.66
N ALA A 26 -25.05 -6.81 -1.91
CA ALA A 26 -23.95 -7.67 -2.26
C ALA A 26 -22.71 -6.97 -1.70
N PHE A 27 -21.96 -7.63 -0.82
CA PHE A 27 -20.72 -7.08 -0.29
C PHE A 27 -19.79 -6.91 -1.49
N THR A 28 -19.84 -5.74 -2.12
CA THR A 28 -18.82 -5.32 -3.06
C THR A 28 -17.53 -5.30 -2.26
N ILE A 29 -16.49 -5.94 -2.80
CA ILE A 29 -15.16 -5.81 -2.22
C ILE A 29 -14.79 -4.33 -2.30
N SER A 30 -14.36 -3.76 -1.18
CA SER A 30 -14.04 -2.35 -1.04
C SER A 30 -12.79 -2.19 -0.19
N TYR A 31 -12.00 -1.16 -0.48
CA TYR A 31 -10.75 -0.87 0.22
C TYR A 31 -10.65 0.63 0.54
N PRO A 32 -9.78 1.04 1.46
CA PRO A 32 -9.35 2.44 1.53
C PRO A 32 -8.61 2.76 0.23
N MET A 33 -9.19 3.54 -0.67
CA MET A 33 -8.67 3.72 -2.05
C MET A 33 -7.81 4.97 -2.16
N GLY A 34 -6.62 4.88 -2.75
CA GLY A 34 -5.76 6.05 -2.96
C GLY A 34 -4.32 5.63 -3.18
N MET A 35 -3.44 6.07 -2.29
CA MET A 35 -2.02 5.77 -2.35
C MET A 35 -1.50 5.38 -0.97
N SER A 36 -0.76 4.29 -0.86
CA SER A 36 -0.05 3.93 0.38
C SER A 36 1.37 3.47 0.12
N PHE A 37 2.17 3.47 1.18
CA PHE A 37 3.54 3.00 1.22
C PHE A 37 3.76 2.14 2.45
N TYR A 38 4.16 0.90 2.19
CA TYR A 38 4.56 -0.08 3.18
C TYR A 38 5.88 -0.72 2.75
N SER A 39 6.86 -0.77 3.65
CA SER A 39 8.14 -1.41 3.37
C SER A 39 8.17 -2.86 3.87
N LEU A 40 8.41 -3.80 2.95
CA LEU A 40 8.50 -5.24 3.25
C LEU A 40 9.86 -5.68 3.81
N PHE A 41 10.91 -4.88 3.64
CA PHE A 41 12.30 -5.31 3.88
C PHE A 41 13.04 -4.46 4.91
N SER A 42 12.54 -3.26 5.18
CA SER A 42 13.18 -2.28 6.04
C SER A 42 12.13 -1.49 6.80
N THR A 43 12.54 -0.83 7.86
CA THR A 43 11.71 0.18 8.53
C THR A 43 12.31 1.54 8.26
N TYR A 44 11.50 2.45 7.73
CA TYR A 44 11.84 3.85 7.57
C TYR A 44 11.37 4.61 8.79
N PHE A 45 12.20 5.54 9.26
CA PHE A 45 11.86 6.50 10.30
C PHE A 45 11.96 7.89 9.71
N THR A 46 10.95 8.70 9.99
CA THR A 46 10.86 10.06 9.47
C THR A 46 10.10 10.93 10.46
N ASN A 47 10.33 12.23 10.43
CA ASN A 47 9.66 13.19 11.30
C ASN A 47 8.61 14.02 10.56
N GLU A 48 8.42 13.81 9.25
CA GLU A 48 7.40 14.53 8.49
C GLU A 48 6.87 13.68 7.34
N VAL A 49 5.55 13.66 7.20
CA VAL A 49 4.83 12.96 6.13
C VAL A 49 3.78 13.88 5.53
N MET A 50 3.52 13.73 4.23
CA MET A 50 2.61 14.62 3.49
C MET A 50 1.90 13.89 2.37
N GLY A 51 0.57 14.03 2.32
CA GLY A 51 -0.27 13.63 1.19
C GLY A 51 -0.67 14.87 0.38
N VAL A 52 -0.55 14.80 -0.94
CA VAL A 52 -0.95 15.87 -1.86
C VAL A 52 -1.93 15.33 -2.89
N ILE A 53 -3.05 15.99 -3.09
CA ILE A 53 -4.06 15.62 -4.09
C ILE A 53 -4.53 16.85 -4.85
N ASN A 54 -4.76 16.67 -6.15
CA ASN A 54 -5.49 17.61 -6.98
C ASN A 54 -6.74 16.91 -7.50
N ILE A 55 -7.91 17.40 -7.13
CA ILE A 55 -9.21 16.82 -7.50
C ILE A 55 -9.83 17.70 -8.57
N THR A 56 -10.13 17.12 -9.72
CA THR A 56 -10.82 17.79 -10.83
C THR A 56 -12.31 17.45 -10.88
N PHE A 57 -12.68 16.27 -10.41
CA PHE A 57 -14.07 15.82 -10.29
C PHE A 57 -14.23 14.99 -9.01
N MET A 58 -15.36 15.15 -8.34
CA MET A 58 -15.75 14.32 -7.20
C MET A 58 -17.28 14.25 -7.13
N SER A 59 -17.81 13.06 -6.87
CA SER A 59 -19.22 12.83 -6.59
C SER A 59 -19.33 11.81 -5.48
N ILE A 60 -20.10 12.12 -4.43
CA ILE A 60 -20.19 11.30 -3.23
C ILE A 60 -21.63 10.78 -3.08
N GLY A 61 -21.76 9.45 -3.14
CA GLY A 61 -23.01 8.74 -2.99
C GLY A 61 -23.34 8.42 -1.52
N SER A 62 -24.00 7.29 -1.33
CA SER A 62 -24.40 6.81 0.00
C SER A 62 -23.25 6.09 0.71
N SER A 63 -23.23 6.22 2.03
CA SER A 63 -22.33 5.52 2.95
C SER A 63 -23.09 4.55 3.84
N TYR A 64 -22.46 3.41 4.13
CA TYR A 64 -23.03 2.34 4.95
C TYR A 64 -22.02 1.87 5.98
N LEU A 65 -22.49 1.53 7.18
CA LEU A 65 -21.68 0.87 8.21
C LEU A 65 -21.35 -0.58 7.81
N PRO A 66 -20.36 -1.22 8.45
CA PRO A 66 -19.99 -2.62 8.16
C PRO A 66 -21.13 -3.64 8.23
N ASN A 67 -22.16 -3.35 9.04
CA ASN A 67 -23.36 -4.19 9.17
C ASN A 67 -24.41 -3.95 8.06
N GLY A 68 -24.10 -3.13 7.04
CA GLY A 68 -24.99 -2.77 5.94
C GLY A 68 -26.00 -1.67 6.28
N GLN A 69 -25.97 -1.12 7.50
CA GLN A 69 -26.87 -0.03 7.90
C GLN A 69 -26.49 1.27 7.18
N TYR A 70 -27.48 1.93 6.59
CA TYR A 70 -27.30 3.27 6.04
C TYR A 70 -26.78 4.25 7.09
N LEU A 71 -25.72 4.99 6.76
CA LEU A 71 -25.12 6.00 7.62
C LEU A 71 -25.51 7.41 7.19
N THR A 72 -25.18 7.77 5.94
CA THR A 72 -25.39 9.11 5.39
C THR A 72 -25.22 9.11 3.86
N THR A 73 -25.47 10.24 3.20
CA THR A 73 -25.22 10.46 1.76
C THR A 73 -24.44 11.75 1.57
N GLY A 74 -23.60 11.81 0.53
CA GLY A 74 -22.83 12.99 0.20
C GLY A 74 -21.68 13.26 1.18
N ASN A 75 -21.24 12.27 1.97
CA ASN A 75 -20.12 12.42 2.89
C ASN A 75 -19.04 11.36 2.64
N ALA A 76 -17.78 11.79 2.57
CA ALA A 76 -16.61 10.92 2.43
C ALA A 76 -15.43 11.51 3.21
N SER A 77 -14.40 10.71 3.44
CA SER A 77 -13.16 11.15 4.05
C SER A 77 -11.98 10.99 3.10
N LEU A 78 -11.01 11.89 3.22
CA LEU A 78 -9.65 11.72 2.72
C LEU A 78 -8.72 11.76 3.93
N GLN A 79 -7.90 10.74 4.10
CA GLN A 79 -7.15 10.49 5.32
C GLN A 79 -5.68 10.31 5.01
N LEU A 80 -4.82 11.10 5.65
CA LEU A 80 -3.38 10.82 5.73
C LEU A 80 -3.11 10.11 7.05
N ASN A 81 -2.76 8.83 6.98
CA ASN A 81 -2.53 8.01 8.16
C ASN A 81 -1.07 7.57 8.24
N ALA A 82 -0.54 7.59 9.46
CA ALA A 82 0.81 7.11 9.76
C ALA A 82 0.92 6.65 11.21
N MET A 83 1.79 5.67 11.45
CA MET A 83 2.10 5.20 12.79
C MET A 83 3.29 5.94 13.39
N ILE A 84 3.18 6.37 14.65
CA ILE A 84 4.30 6.97 15.40
C ILE A 84 4.85 5.95 16.39
N ASN A 85 6.15 5.67 16.27
CA ASN A 85 6.90 4.68 17.05
C ASN A 85 6.28 3.25 17.08
N GLY A 86 5.38 2.93 16.15
CA GLY A 86 4.62 1.68 16.23
C GLY A 86 3.53 1.66 17.33
N LEU A 87 3.26 2.81 17.97
CA LEU A 87 2.43 2.92 19.18
C LEU A 87 1.17 3.76 18.99
N TYR A 88 1.27 4.85 18.24
CA TYR A 88 0.17 5.77 18.01
C TYR A 88 -0.24 5.75 16.54
N TRP A 89 -1.51 5.50 16.26
CA TRP A 89 -2.05 5.60 14.92
C TRP A 89 -2.65 7.01 14.73
N ALA A 90 -2.00 7.81 13.90
CA ALA A 90 -2.32 9.21 13.68
C ALA A 90 -3.01 9.39 12.33
N GLN A 91 -4.18 10.03 12.34
CA GLN A 91 -4.99 10.28 11.15
C GLN A 91 -5.24 11.80 11.02
N ASP A 92 -4.67 12.41 9.98
CA ASP A 92 -5.03 13.75 9.52
C ASP A 92 -6.13 13.61 8.46
N VAL A 93 -7.35 14.03 8.78
CA VAL A 93 -8.54 13.72 7.99
C VAL A 93 -9.21 14.99 7.48
N ILE A 94 -9.62 14.99 6.22
CA ILE A 94 -10.62 15.91 5.70
C ILE A 94 -11.92 15.13 5.49
N LEU A 95 -12.98 15.56 6.17
CA LEU A 95 -14.35 15.13 5.87
C LEU A 95 -14.95 16.06 4.83
N PHE A 96 -15.33 15.50 3.68
CA PHE A 96 -16.09 16.21 2.66
C PHE A 96 -17.57 15.98 2.85
N HIS A 97 -18.34 17.07 2.81
CA HIS A 97 -19.78 17.04 2.65
C HIS A 97 -20.16 17.74 1.33
N GLN A 98 -20.77 17.01 0.41
CA GLN A 98 -21.16 17.52 -0.90
C GLN A 98 -22.38 18.45 -0.79
N ILE A 99 -22.20 19.72 -1.11
CA ILE A 99 -23.26 20.73 -1.13
C ILE A 99 -23.93 20.77 -2.51
N SER A 100 -23.10 20.72 -3.56
CA SER A 100 -23.56 20.72 -4.95
C SER A 100 -22.59 19.93 -5.83
N LYS A 101 -22.77 19.96 -7.17
CA LYS A 101 -21.90 19.22 -8.11
C LYS A 101 -20.42 19.59 -7.97
N ASN A 102 -20.12 20.86 -7.68
CA ASN A 102 -18.75 21.37 -7.63
C ASN A 102 -18.38 22.00 -6.29
N GLU A 103 -19.30 22.06 -5.32
CA GLU A 103 -19.09 22.71 -4.03
C GLU A 103 -19.19 21.72 -2.87
N PHE A 104 -18.24 21.81 -1.95
CA PHE A 104 -18.10 20.91 -0.82
C PHE A 104 -17.80 21.71 0.45
N GLU A 105 -18.34 21.26 1.57
CA GLU A 105 -17.84 21.63 2.88
C GLU A 105 -16.73 20.65 3.28
N ALA A 106 -15.51 21.15 3.48
CA ALA A 106 -14.35 20.39 3.89
C ALA A 106 -14.02 20.69 5.35
N SER A 107 -14.25 19.73 6.25
CA SER A 107 -13.96 19.85 7.68
C SER A 107 -12.72 19.06 8.06
N LEU A 108 -11.74 19.72 8.67
CA LEU A 108 -10.56 19.04 9.22
C LEU A 108 -10.93 18.27 10.48
N VAL A 109 -10.46 17.04 10.57
CA VAL A 109 -10.67 16.15 11.70
C VAL A 109 -9.35 15.46 12.02
N LEU A 110 -9.05 15.40 13.30
CA LEU A 110 -8.00 14.55 13.85
C LEU A 110 -8.63 13.33 14.48
N ASN A 111 -8.09 12.16 14.16
CA ASN A 111 -8.22 10.97 14.98
C ASN A 111 -6.82 10.47 15.37
N LEU A 112 -6.51 10.48 16.67
CA LEU A 112 -5.24 9.96 17.20
C LEU A 112 -5.52 8.85 18.20
N TRP A 113 -5.02 7.67 17.90
CA TRP A 113 -5.23 6.47 18.69
C TRP A 113 -3.97 6.08 19.46
N ASN A 114 -4.12 5.72 20.72
CA ASN A 114 -3.07 5.08 21.51
C ASN A 114 -3.35 3.58 21.60
N LEU A 115 -2.51 2.78 20.94
CA LEU A 115 -2.67 1.33 20.84
C LEU A 115 -2.30 0.57 22.13
N THR A 116 -1.83 1.29 23.16
CA THR A 116 -1.46 0.72 24.47
C THR A 116 -2.49 0.96 25.57
N GLY A 117 -3.48 1.83 25.33
CA GLY A 117 -4.51 2.16 26.32
C GLY A 117 -4.94 3.62 26.31
N PRO A 118 -5.70 4.07 27.33
CA PRO A 118 -6.20 5.44 27.42
C PRO A 118 -5.10 6.49 27.44
N PHE A 119 -5.39 7.70 26.99
CA PHE A 119 -4.48 8.84 27.17
C PHE A 119 -4.50 9.29 28.62
N THR A 120 -3.31 9.42 29.22
CA THR A 120 -3.12 9.92 30.60
C THR A 120 -2.61 11.36 30.64
N ILE A 121 -2.26 11.91 29.47
CA ILE A 121 -1.74 13.26 29.31
C ILE A 121 -2.89 14.26 29.08
N PRO A 122 -2.79 15.50 29.61
CA PRO A 122 -3.76 16.55 29.33
C PRO A 122 -3.66 16.98 27.86
N LEU A 123 -4.79 16.91 27.16
CA LEU A 123 -4.88 17.13 25.72
C LEU A 123 -5.97 18.15 25.42
N ASN A 124 -5.75 18.99 24.41
CA ASN A 124 -6.82 19.81 23.86
C ASN A 124 -7.72 18.90 23.01
N GLY A 125 -9.04 18.89 23.22
CA GLY A 125 -9.97 18.03 22.48
C GLY A 125 -10.64 16.96 23.34
N SER A 126 -11.52 16.17 22.71
CA SER A 126 -12.28 15.12 23.40
C SER A 126 -11.46 13.84 23.43
N ALA A 127 -10.66 13.65 24.48
CA ALA A 127 -10.07 12.36 24.78
C ALA A 127 -11.17 11.40 25.27
N THR A 128 -11.29 10.25 24.63
CA THR A 128 -12.23 9.19 24.98
C THR A 128 -11.53 7.84 24.92
N THR A 129 -12.26 6.78 25.23
CA THR A 129 -11.79 5.41 25.08
C THR A 129 -12.73 4.61 24.20
N TYR A 130 -12.16 3.82 23.29
CA TYR A 130 -12.90 2.85 22.48
C TYR A 130 -12.25 1.48 22.65
N GLN A 131 -13.02 0.53 23.20
CA GLN A 131 -12.56 -0.85 23.47
C GLN A 131 -11.23 -0.91 24.25
N GLY A 132 -11.07 -0.01 25.22
CA GLY A 132 -9.88 0.06 26.08
C GLY A 132 -8.72 0.89 25.50
N LEU A 133 -8.76 1.29 24.24
CA LEU A 133 -7.77 2.18 23.63
C LEU A 133 -8.12 3.64 23.84
N GLY A 134 -7.10 4.49 23.95
CA GLY A 134 -7.27 5.94 23.98
C GLY A 134 -7.52 6.48 22.58
N VAL A 135 -8.49 7.37 22.45
CA VAL A 135 -8.79 8.07 21.20
C VAL A 135 -8.90 9.55 21.47
N ILE A 136 -8.23 10.36 20.66
CA ILE A 136 -8.47 11.79 20.60
C ILE A 136 -9.21 12.06 19.30
N CYS A 137 -10.40 12.63 19.44
CA CYS A 137 -11.13 13.20 18.33
C CYS A 137 -11.12 14.72 18.48
N TYR A 138 -10.66 15.42 17.45
CA TYR A 138 -10.72 16.87 17.40
C TYR A 138 -11.24 17.35 16.06
N LYS A 139 -12.27 18.19 16.08
CA LYS A 139 -12.79 18.86 14.89
C LYS A 139 -12.08 20.20 14.73
N GLY A 140 -11.33 20.35 13.64
CA GLY A 140 -10.67 21.58 13.25
C GLY A 140 -11.59 22.52 12.46
N PRO A 141 -11.00 23.51 11.77
CA PRO A 141 -11.72 24.43 10.89
C PRO A 141 -12.46 23.72 9.76
N THR A 142 -13.52 24.39 9.30
CA THR A 142 -14.34 23.96 8.17
C THR A 142 -14.28 25.02 7.06
N PHE A 143 -14.21 24.58 5.81
CA PHE A 143 -14.10 25.44 4.63
C PHE A 143 -15.10 25.05 3.56
N ASN A 144 -15.73 26.05 2.93
CA ASN A 144 -16.39 25.83 1.65
C ASN A 144 -15.33 25.86 0.55
N VAL A 145 -15.31 24.81 -0.28
CA VAL A 145 -14.34 24.63 -1.34
C VAL A 145 -15.03 24.29 -2.66
N THR A 146 -14.39 24.66 -3.76
CA THR A 146 -14.90 24.42 -5.12
C THR A 146 -13.90 23.64 -5.95
N LEU A 147 -14.39 22.75 -6.82
CA LEU A 147 -13.54 22.01 -7.77
C LEU A 147 -13.22 22.87 -9.01
N PRO A 148 -12.01 22.73 -9.60
CA PRO A 148 -10.92 21.87 -9.15
C PRO A 148 -10.23 22.42 -7.89
N ILE A 149 -9.77 21.52 -7.02
CA ILE A 149 -9.10 21.88 -5.76
C ILE A 149 -7.77 21.16 -5.60
N SER A 150 -6.79 21.85 -5.00
CA SER A 150 -5.55 21.27 -4.52
C SER A 150 -5.54 21.24 -3.00
N ILE A 151 -5.21 20.08 -2.44
CA ILE A 151 -5.20 19.82 -1.00
C ILE A 151 -3.87 19.16 -0.67
N SER A 152 -3.28 19.58 0.44
CA SER A 152 -2.22 18.86 1.11
C SER A 152 -2.56 18.68 2.58
N LEU A 153 -2.39 17.47 3.08
CA LEU A 153 -2.38 17.16 4.51
C LEU A 153 -0.94 16.81 4.89
N PHE A 154 -0.52 17.23 6.07
CA PHE A 154 0.83 16.94 6.54
C PHE A 154 0.87 16.79 8.05
N MET A 155 1.67 15.83 8.49
CA MET A 155 1.97 15.63 9.90
C MET A 155 3.47 15.81 10.14
N ILE A 156 3.82 16.54 11.18
CA ILE A 156 5.22 16.84 11.55
C ILE A 156 5.42 16.49 13.01
N ASP A 157 6.45 15.71 13.32
CA ASP A 157 7.00 15.59 14.66
C ASP A 157 8.17 16.56 14.85
N ASN A 158 8.02 17.48 15.80
CA ASN A 158 9.08 18.36 16.24
C ASN A 158 8.95 18.60 17.75
N SER A 159 9.34 17.61 18.55
CA SER A 159 9.11 17.56 20.01
C SER A 159 7.62 17.54 20.41
N SER A 160 6.74 17.45 19.42
CA SER A 160 5.28 17.39 19.50
C SER A 160 4.79 17.04 18.10
N LEU A 161 3.67 16.33 18.03
CA LEU A 161 3.02 15.96 16.79
C LEU A 161 2.07 17.08 16.36
N TYR A 162 2.30 17.59 15.16
CA TYR A 162 1.53 18.66 14.54
C TYR A 162 0.73 18.12 13.36
N PHE A 163 -0.52 18.54 13.25
CA PHE A 163 -1.41 18.21 12.13
C PHE A 163 -1.74 19.48 11.36
N GLY A 164 -1.57 19.44 10.06
CA GLY A 164 -1.54 20.62 9.22
C GLY A 164 -2.10 20.40 7.84
N TYR A 165 -2.52 21.50 7.23
CA TYR A 165 -3.18 21.49 5.94
C TYR A 165 -2.71 22.63 5.05
N ILE A 166 -2.85 22.41 3.75
CA ILE A 166 -2.82 23.42 2.69
C ILE A 166 -4.01 23.13 1.79
N ILE A 167 -5.04 23.97 1.83
CA ILE A 167 -6.23 23.85 0.99
C ILE A 167 -6.31 25.13 0.17
N HIS A 168 -5.86 25.04 -1.09
CA HIS A 168 -5.72 26.19 -1.98
C HIS A 168 -4.87 27.32 -1.35
N ASN A 169 -5.48 28.46 -0.98
CA ASN A 169 -4.79 29.62 -0.39
C ASN A 169 -4.86 29.66 1.15
N LYS A 170 -5.39 28.60 1.79
CA LYS A 170 -5.48 28.50 3.25
C LYS A 170 -4.50 27.45 3.73
N SER A 171 -3.68 27.77 4.71
CA SER A 171 -2.78 26.81 5.33
C SER A 171 -2.64 27.09 6.82
N GLY A 172 -2.26 26.06 7.57
CA GLY A 172 -2.01 26.19 9.00
C GLY A 172 -1.86 24.85 9.69
N ILE A 173 -1.45 24.93 10.95
CA ILE A 173 -1.53 23.83 11.91
C ILE A 173 -2.87 23.97 12.62
N PHE A 174 -3.73 22.96 12.53
CA PHE A 174 -5.03 22.99 13.22
C PHE A 174 -5.01 22.25 14.55
N TYR A 175 -4.01 21.38 14.77
CA TYR A 175 -3.86 20.65 16.03
C TYR A 175 -2.40 20.38 16.39
N LYS A 176 -2.13 20.39 17.70
CA LYS A 176 -0.85 20.01 18.30
C LYS A 176 -1.09 18.98 19.42
N ALA A 177 -0.62 17.75 19.23
CA ALA A 177 -0.54 16.74 20.28
C ALA A 177 0.79 16.88 21.04
N PRO A 178 0.80 16.94 22.38
CA PRO A 178 1.99 16.84 23.23
C PRO A 178 2.53 15.39 23.30
N ILE A 179 2.62 14.76 22.14
CA ILE A 179 3.18 13.42 21.90
C ILE A 179 4.30 13.62 20.90
N SER A 180 5.43 12.94 21.08
CA SER A 180 6.54 13.00 20.15
C SER A 180 7.07 11.63 19.78
N GLY A 181 7.67 11.52 18.60
CA GLY A 181 8.23 10.28 18.08
C GLY A 181 8.45 10.33 16.58
N GLU A 182 9.01 9.27 16.02
CA GLU A 182 9.20 9.19 14.57
C GLU A 182 8.04 8.43 13.94
N PHE A 183 7.59 8.89 12.77
CA PHE A 183 6.73 8.10 11.91
C PHE A 183 7.51 6.87 11.46
N GLN A 184 7.01 5.71 11.84
CA GLN A 184 7.59 4.42 11.53
C GLN A 184 6.84 3.85 10.33
N ILE A 185 7.55 3.52 9.24
CA ILE A 185 6.97 2.95 8.03
C ILE A 185 7.64 1.60 7.72
N GLY A 186 6.86 0.53 7.66
CA GLY A 186 7.31 -0.86 7.57
C GLY A 186 7.29 -1.58 8.93
N GLY A 187 7.21 -2.91 8.85
CA GLY A 187 7.00 -3.75 10.03
C GLY A 187 5.59 -3.61 10.61
N LEU A 188 5.40 -4.12 11.83
CA LEU A 188 4.10 -4.10 12.51
C LEU A 188 4.14 -3.19 13.74
N SER A 189 2.99 -2.62 14.07
CA SER A 189 2.75 -1.88 15.31
C SER A 189 2.74 -2.82 16.51
N ILE A 190 2.70 -2.25 17.71
CA ILE A 190 2.51 -3.02 18.96
C ILE A 190 1.21 -3.84 18.97
N ALA A 191 0.24 -3.46 18.13
CA ALA A 191 -1.03 -4.15 17.96
C ALA A 191 -1.02 -5.15 16.78
N GLY A 192 0.11 -5.34 16.10
CA GLY A 192 0.22 -6.26 14.95
C GLY A 192 -0.38 -5.73 13.64
N ILE A 193 -0.66 -4.43 13.57
CA ILE A 193 -1.18 -3.74 12.37
C ILE A 193 0.03 -3.27 11.54
N PRO A 194 0.01 -3.33 10.20
CA PRO A 194 1.07 -2.76 9.39
C PRO A 194 1.31 -1.29 9.74
N ASN A 195 2.57 -0.91 9.85
CA ASN A 195 2.95 0.50 9.95
C ASN A 195 3.10 1.06 8.54
N ASP A 196 2.02 1.29 7.82
CA ASP A 196 2.09 1.96 6.53
C ASP A 196 1.97 3.48 6.67
N LEU A 197 2.34 4.17 5.60
CA LEU A 197 1.98 5.57 5.37
C LEU A 197 0.93 5.54 4.25
N GLU A 198 -0.27 6.03 4.50
CA GLU A 198 -1.35 5.97 3.52
C GLU A 198 -2.07 7.32 3.38
N PHE A 199 -2.46 7.64 2.15
CA PHE A 199 -3.27 8.79 1.80
C PHE A 199 -4.44 8.30 0.94
N VAL A 200 -5.58 8.07 1.59
CA VAL A 200 -6.66 7.25 1.05
C VAL A 200 -8.03 7.86 1.29
N PHE A 201 -8.95 7.59 0.38
CA PHE A 201 -10.37 7.84 0.53
C PHE A 201 -11.05 6.71 1.29
N GLY A 202 -11.99 7.10 2.15
CA GLY A 202 -12.85 6.18 2.87
C GLY A 202 -14.22 6.80 3.17
N GLY A 203 -15.10 6.02 3.79
CA GLY A 203 -16.34 6.54 4.32
C GLY A 203 -16.14 7.60 5.44
N PRO A 204 -17.20 8.29 5.87
CA PRO A 204 -17.11 9.41 6.80
C PRO A 204 -16.83 9.02 8.27
N GLY A 205 -16.80 7.73 8.60
CA GLY A 205 -16.31 7.23 9.89
C GLY A 205 -16.96 5.92 10.35
N GLY A 206 -16.47 5.36 11.45
CA GLY A 206 -17.04 4.16 12.07
C GLY A 206 -16.81 2.88 11.25
N GLY A 207 -15.74 2.84 10.44
CA GLY A 207 -15.46 1.74 9.51
C GLY A 207 -16.43 1.69 8.32
N SER A 208 -17.12 2.78 8.02
CA SER A 208 -18.10 2.84 6.93
C SER A 208 -17.46 2.68 5.55
N VAL A 209 -18.27 2.22 4.60
CA VAL A 209 -17.95 2.18 3.16
C VAL A 209 -18.78 3.23 2.44
N VAL A 210 -18.15 4.03 1.57
CA VAL A 210 -18.83 5.04 0.73
C VAL A 210 -18.75 4.70 -0.75
N ASP A 211 -19.86 4.86 -1.47
CA ASP A 211 -19.86 4.89 -2.94
C ASP A 211 -19.47 6.29 -3.42
N MET A 212 -18.41 6.41 -4.21
CA MET A 212 -17.94 7.70 -4.70
C MET A 212 -17.19 7.58 -6.02
N GLN A 213 -17.11 8.71 -6.71
CA GLN A 213 -16.33 8.88 -7.93
C GLN A 213 -15.36 10.04 -7.71
N VAL A 214 -14.13 9.89 -8.17
CA VAL A 214 -13.11 10.94 -8.09
C VAL A 214 -12.23 10.88 -9.32
N GLU A 215 -11.86 12.05 -9.83
CA GLU A 215 -10.83 12.19 -10.86
C GLU A 215 -9.81 13.21 -10.39
N GLY A 216 -8.53 12.91 -10.63
CA GLY A 216 -7.47 13.76 -10.14
C GLY A 216 -6.08 13.14 -10.20
N SER A 217 -5.16 13.75 -9.48
CA SER A 217 -3.82 13.21 -9.24
C SER A 217 -3.48 13.25 -7.75
N MET A 218 -2.67 12.30 -7.30
CA MET A 218 -2.26 12.16 -5.91
C MET A 218 -0.77 11.82 -5.82
N ASN A 219 -0.12 12.28 -4.75
CA ASN A 219 1.24 11.92 -4.38
C ASN A 219 1.38 11.81 -2.86
N LEU A 220 2.29 10.95 -2.43
CA LEU A 220 2.62 10.70 -1.05
C LEU A 220 4.12 10.90 -0.82
N TYR A 221 4.44 11.63 0.24
CA TYR A 221 5.78 12.07 0.56
C TYR A 221 6.13 11.80 2.01
N PHE A 222 7.44 11.64 2.24
CA PHE A 222 8.02 11.58 3.57
C PHE A 222 9.37 12.30 3.59
N MET A 223 9.77 12.80 4.76
CA MET A 223 11.02 13.52 4.93
C MET A 223 12.19 12.53 4.94
N GLN A 224 13.12 12.69 4.01
CA GLN A 224 14.32 11.89 3.91
C GLN A 224 15.50 12.80 3.57
N ASN A 225 16.58 12.72 4.35
CA ASN A 225 17.79 13.53 4.15
C ASN A 225 17.52 15.05 4.07
N GLY A 226 16.58 15.55 4.88
CA GLY A 226 16.22 16.97 4.92
C GLY A 226 15.37 17.47 3.75
N LYS A 227 14.79 16.57 2.95
CA LYS A 227 13.86 16.92 1.87
C LYS A 227 12.65 15.98 1.82
N LEU A 228 11.48 16.53 1.54
CA LEU A 228 10.29 15.75 1.16
C LEU A 228 10.54 15.01 -0.15
N SER A 229 10.50 13.68 -0.06
CA SER A 229 10.77 12.76 -1.17
C SER A 229 9.56 11.88 -1.41
N LEU A 230 9.31 11.54 -2.68
CA LEU A 230 8.26 10.59 -3.04
C LEU A 230 8.55 9.22 -2.40
N VAL A 231 7.49 8.51 -2.04
CA VAL A 231 7.62 7.15 -1.50
C VAL A 231 8.24 6.19 -2.53
N PRO A 232 9.20 5.34 -2.13
CA PRO A 232 9.92 4.46 -3.05
C PRO A 232 9.07 3.31 -3.57
N TYR A 233 8.04 2.92 -2.80
CA TYR A 233 7.05 1.91 -3.17
C TYR A 233 5.67 2.52 -2.97
N ALA A 234 4.75 2.27 -3.88
CA ALA A 234 3.38 2.77 -3.81
C ALA A 234 2.36 1.70 -4.17
N TYR A 235 1.26 1.67 -3.41
CA TYR A 235 0.12 0.76 -3.60
C TYR A 235 -1.17 1.58 -3.74
N SER A 236 -2.17 1.02 -4.43
CA SER A 236 -3.45 1.70 -4.68
C SER A 236 -4.40 1.76 -3.49
N ILE A 237 -4.05 1.10 -2.38
CA ILE A 237 -4.95 0.89 -1.23
C ILE A 237 -4.23 1.02 0.11
N GLY A 238 -4.96 1.45 1.13
CA GLY A 238 -4.50 1.48 2.52
C GLY A 238 -4.52 0.11 3.20
N PHE A 239 -3.67 -0.08 4.22
CA PHE A 239 -3.56 -1.34 4.96
C PHE A 239 -4.10 -1.27 6.39
N ASP A 240 -4.17 -0.08 6.98
CA ASP A 240 -4.59 0.11 8.37
C ASP A 240 -5.96 0.79 8.50
N THR A 241 -6.39 1.63 7.57
CA THR A 241 -7.71 2.26 7.67
C THR A 241 -8.89 1.29 7.60
N ALA A 242 -9.86 1.49 8.51
CA ALA A 242 -11.06 0.67 8.61
C ALA A 242 -12.17 1.12 7.65
N GLU A 243 -12.19 2.39 7.25
CA GLU A 243 -13.12 2.92 6.25
C GLU A 243 -12.71 2.57 4.81
N SER A 244 -13.69 2.33 3.94
CA SER A 244 -13.43 2.03 2.53
C SER A 244 -14.19 2.97 1.59
N ALA A 245 -13.73 3.06 0.36
CA ALA A 245 -14.46 3.65 -0.76
C ALA A 245 -14.80 2.56 -1.78
N VAL A 246 -15.82 2.82 -2.59
CA VAL A 246 -16.18 2.07 -3.80
C VAL A 246 -16.30 3.04 -4.96
N GLY A 247 -15.78 2.67 -6.13
CA GLY A 247 -15.88 3.48 -7.34
C GLY A 247 -14.64 4.37 -7.59
N VAL A 248 -13.56 4.15 -6.83
CA VAL A 248 -12.31 4.90 -6.92
C VAL A 248 -11.20 3.98 -7.40
N GLN A 249 -10.62 4.29 -8.55
CA GLN A 249 -9.47 3.58 -9.10
C GLN A 249 -8.23 4.45 -9.04
N SER A 250 -7.12 3.86 -8.59
CA SER A 250 -5.80 4.51 -8.52
C SER A 250 -4.84 3.79 -9.47
N THR A 251 -4.24 4.53 -10.40
CA THR A 251 -3.28 3.99 -11.39
C THR A 251 -2.00 4.81 -11.42
N ALA A 252 -0.89 4.22 -11.86
CA ALA A 252 0.39 4.92 -11.92
C ALA A 252 0.55 5.70 -13.23
N ASN A 253 0.92 6.97 -13.14
CA ASN A 253 1.42 7.74 -14.26
C ASN A 253 2.95 7.64 -14.32
N LEU A 254 3.44 6.87 -15.30
CA LEU A 254 4.87 6.59 -15.46
C LEU A 254 5.48 7.32 -16.66
N THR A 255 4.82 8.39 -17.14
CA THR A 255 5.35 9.24 -18.23
C THR A 255 6.73 9.82 -17.86
N ASN A 256 6.94 10.14 -16.58
CA ASN A 256 8.25 10.47 -16.04
C ASN A 256 8.66 9.45 -14.96
N LEU A 257 9.53 8.51 -15.33
CA LEU A 257 10.02 7.44 -14.45
C LEU A 257 10.78 7.93 -13.20
N TRP A 258 11.21 9.19 -13.16
CA TRP A 258 11.92 9.78 -12.02
C TRP A 258 11.02 10.63 -11.13
N LYS A 259 9.79 10.88 -11.57
CA LYS A 259 8.78 11.63 -10.83
C LYS A 259 7.40 11.08 -11.21
N PRO A 260 7.10 9.82 -10.85
CA PRO A 260 5.77 9.26 -11.06
C PRO A 260 4.76 10.00 -10.18
N ASP A 261 3.50 9.89 -10.57
CA ASP A 261 2.36 10.32 -9.77
C ASP A 261 1.23 9.31 -9.91
N THR A 262 0.25 9.37 -9.01
CA THR A 262 -0.95 8.53 -9.07
C THR A 262 -2.06 9.29 -9.77
N ILE A 263 -2.69 8.67 -10.77
CA ILE A 263 -3.93 9.16 -11.38
C ILE A 263 -5.10 8.49 -10.67
N LEU A 264 -6.06 9.31 -10.25
CA LEU A 264 -7.34 8.88 -9.73
C LEU A 264 -8.39 8.95 -10.85
N SER A 265 -9.20 7.91 -10.97
CA SER A 265 -10.32 7.85 -11.90
C SER A 265 -11.50 7.09 -11.31
N SER A 266 -12.69 7.31 -11.87
CA SER A 266 -13.85 6.48 -11.56
C SER A 266 -13.64 5.07 -12.11
N GLY A 267 -13.80 4.03 -11.28
CA GLY A 267 -13.56 2.66 -11.73
C GLY A 267 -13.69 1.64 -10.61
N PRO A 268 -13.45 0.35 -10.91
CA PRO A 268 -13.43 -0.70 -9.91
C PRO A 268 -12.27 -0.51 -8.92
N ASP A 269 -12.51 -0.93 -7.68
CA ASP A 269 -11.51 -0.90 -6.62
C ASP A 269 -10.52 -2.06 -6.80
N ASP A 270 -9.35 -1.78 -7.37
CA ASP A 270 -8.32 -2.79 -7.60
C ASP A 270 -7.11 -2.59 -6.68
N ALA A 271 -6.72 -3.67 -6.01
CA ALA A 271 -5.50 -3.76 -5.20
C ALA A 271 -4.27 -4.01 -6.09
N ILE A 272 -3.50 -2.97 -6.39
CA ILE A 272 -2.35 -3.04 -7.31
C ILE A 272 -1.11 -2.35 -6.74
N VAL A 273 0.06 -2.76 -7.26
CA VAL A 273 1.31 -2.03 -7.08
C VAL A 273 1.34 -0.90 -8.10
N LEU A 274 1.42 0.34 -7.64
CA LEU A 274 1.57 1.51 -8.49
C LEU A 274 3.01 1.63 -8.98
N TRP A 275 3.98 1.48 -8.08
CA TRP A 275 5.40 1.31 -8.40
C TRP A 275 6.16 0.68 -7.22
N PRO A 276 7.35 0.12 -7.47
CA PRO A 276 7.97 -0.12 -8.76
C PRO A 276 7.24 -1.20 -9.54
N ILE A 277 7.24 -1.06 -10.87
CA ILE A 277 6.61 -1.98 -11.80
C ILE A 277 7.66 -2.84 -12.51
N LYS A 278 7.29 -4.06 -12.92
CA LYS A 278 8.22 -4.99 -13.56
C LYS A 278 8.53 -4.59 -15.01
N PRO A 279 9.81 -4.38 -15.38
CA PRO A 279 10.21 -4.21 -16.78
C PRO A 279 10.23 -5.58 -17.50
N ASN A 280 10.35 -5.56 -18.83
CA ASN A 280 10.64 -6.76 -19.62
C ASN A 280 12.10 -6.72 -20.05
N ILE A 281 12.88 -7.72 -19.61
CA ILE A 281 14.25 -7.93 -20.06
C ILE A 281 14.25 -9.08 -21.08
N SER A 282 15.07 -8.96 -22.11
CA SER A 282 15.34 -10.05 -23.04
C SER A 282 16.81 -10.02 -23.44
N THR A 283 17.35 -11.20 -23.72
CA THR A 283 18.78 -11.38 -23.98
C THR A 283 18.99 -12.30 -25.16
N TYR A 284 20.04 -12.04 -25.95
CA TYR A 284 20.54 -13.00 -26.91
C TYR A 284 22.06 -12.90 -27.03
N GLU A 285 22.69 -14.01 -27.38
CA GLU A 285 24.14 -14.10 -27.57
C GLU A 285 24.48 -14.19 -29.06
N LYS A 286 25.52 -13.47 -29.47
CA LYS A 286 26.07 -13.57 -30.82
C LYS A 286 27.54 -13.17 -30.83
N ASN A 287 28.40 -13.98 -31.46
CA ASN A 287 29.81 -13.67 -31.68
C ASN A 287 30.55 -13.22 -30.39
N ASN A 288 30.44 -13.99 -29.31
CA ASN A 288 31.09 -13.68 -28.01
C ASN A 288 30.65 -12.33 -27.41
N SER A 289 29.45 -11.88 -27.77
CA SER A 289 28.82 -10.69 -27.24
C SER A 289 27.43 -11.02 -26.71
N ILE A 290 27.07 -10.40 -25.59
CA ILE A 290 25.74 -10.50 -25.00
C ILE A 290 24.99 -9.23 -25.35
N TYR A 291 23.80 -9.38 -25.92
CA TYR A 291 22.90 -8.30 -26.23
C TYR A 291 21.73 -8.35 -25.25
N VAL A 292 21.45 -7.24 -24.61
CA VAL A 292 20.34 -7.10 -23.67
C VAL A 292 19.42 -6.01 -24.18
N ASN A 293 18.12 -6.27 -24.13
CA ASN A 293 17.08 -5.29 -24.40
C ASN A 293 16.15 -5.19 -23.19
N ILE A 294 15.89 -3.97 -22.74
CA ILE A 294 14.97 -3.68 -21.66
C ILE A 294 13.87 -2.73 -22.15
N THR A 295 12.62 -3.14 -21.89
CA THR A 295 11.43 -2.41 -22.33
C THR A 295 10.38 -2.36 -21.22
N PHE A 296 9.49 -1.39 -21.30
CA PHE A 296 8.27 -1.35 -20.51
C PHE A 296 7.09 -1.04 -21.43
N GLU A 297 6.05 -1.88 -21.40
CA GLU A 297 4.90 -1.80 -22.33
C GLU A 297 5.31 -1.68 -23.81
N GLY A 298 6.39 -2.39 -24.19
CA GLY A 298 6.94 -2.35 -25.55
C GLY A 298 7.73 -1.08 -25.89
N LYS A 299 7.81 -0.09 -24.98
CA LYS A 299 8.64 1.10 -25.14
C LYS A 299 10.07 0.86 -24.64
N PRO A 300 11.09 1.37 -25.34
CA PRO A 300 12.48 1.20 -24.94
C PRO A 300 12.79 1.98 -23.65
N LEU A 301 13.57 1.37 -22.76
CA LEU A 301 14.06 2.05 -21.55
C LEU A 301 15.52 2.44 -21.75
N ALA A 302 15.75 3.73 -22.00
CA ALA A 302 17.08 4.28 -22.25
C ALA A 302 17.85 4.62 -20.96
N ASN A 303 19.18 4.66 -21.07
CA ASN A 303 20.11 5.03 -20.01
C ASN A 303 19.93 4.23 -18.72
N GLN A 304 19.49 2.97 -18.84
CA GLN A 304 19.37 2.06 -17.71
C GLN A 304 20.67 1.28 -17.52
N PRO A 305 21.20 1.17 -16.30
CA PRO A 305 22.37 0.35 -16.03
C PRO A 305 21.99 -1.13 -16.16
N ILE A 306 22.83 -1.91 -16.82
CA ILE A 306 22.73 -3.35 -16.91
C ILE A 306 24.07 -3.94 -16.49
N TYR A 307 24.02 -4.97 -15.67
CA TYR A 307 25.19 -5.71 -15.21
C TYR A 307 25.18 -7.11 -15.80
N ILE A 308 26.37 -7.60 -16.15
CA ILE A 308 26.61 -9.02 -16.32
C ILE A 308 27.34 -9.49 -15.06
N GLU A 309 26.75 -10.46 -14.38
CA GLU A 309 27.32 -11.07 -13.19
C GLU A 309 27.76 -12.50 -13.50
N ASP A 310 28.97 -12.86 -13.07
CA ASP A 310 29.48 -14.23 -13.11
C ASP A 310 29.20 -14.94 -11.79
N VAL A 311 28.97 -16.25 -11.88
CA VAL A 311 28.68 -17.11 -10.72
C VAL A 311 30.00 -17.65 -10.18
N GLY A 312 30.58 -16.94 -9.22
CA GLY A 312 31.82 -17.35 -8.56
C GLY A 312 31.59 -18.18 -7.29
N LEU A 313 32.67 -18.76 -6.76
CA LEU A 313 32.66 -19.52 -5.50
C LEU A 313 32.23 -18.68 -4.28
N THR A 314 32.37 -17.36 -4.36
CA THR A 314 32.00 -16.41 -3.30
C THR A 314 30.65 -15.74 -3.53
N GLY A 315 29.93 -16.08 -4.60
CA GLY A 315 28.65 -15.49 -4.99
C GLY A 315 28.67 -14.83 -6.37
N LEU A 316 27.66 -14.00 -6.63
CA LEU A 316 27.53 -13.23 -7.86
C LEU A 316 28.49 -12.03 -7.84
N ASN A 317 29.28 -11.86 -8.90
CA ASN A 317 30.20 -10.74 -9.05
C ASN A 317 29.97 -10.05 -10.38
N ILE A 318 29.83 -8.71 -10.37
CA ILE A 318 29.72 -7.91 -11.57
C ILE A 318 31.02 -8.01 -12.37
N ILE A 319 30.95 -8.57 -13.58
CA ILE A 319 32.09 -8.69 -14.51
C ILE A 319 32.01 -7.68 -15.65
N ALA A 320 30.84 -7.10 -15.91
CA ALA A 320 30.67 -6.02 -16.86
C ALA A 320 29.47 -5.13 -16.48
N GLU A 321 29.59 -3.84 -16.76
CA GLU A 321 28.54 -2.83 -16.60
C GLU A 321 28.44 -2.05 -17.91
N ASN A 322 27.22 -1.81 -18.38
CA ASN A 322 26.97 -0.92 -19.50
C ASN A 322 25.55 -0.35 -19.43
N TYR A 323 25.25 0.68 -20.23
CA TYR A 323 23.99 1.41 -20.21
C TYR A 323 23.22 1.23 -21.51
N THR A 324 21.90 1.16 -21.41
CA THR A 324 21.03 1.02 -22.58
C THR A 324 20.99 2.31 -23.41
N ASN A 325 20.98 2.17 -24.73
CA ASN A 325 20.83 3.30 -25.65
C ASN A 325 19.36 3.75 -25.75
N GLN A 326 19.08 4.72 -26.63
CA GLN A 326 17.72 5.24 -26.86
C GLN A 326 16.72 4.19 -27.36
N SER A 327 17.19 3.06 -27.89
CA SER A 327 16.36 1.94 -28.32
C SER A 327 16.22 0.85 -27.24
N GLY A 328 16.73 1.07 -26.02
CA GLY A 328 16.63 0.11 -24.92
C GLY A 328 17.65 -1.02 -24.99
N TYR A 329 18.59 -0.98 -25.93
CA TYR A 329 19.59 -2.02 -26.14
C TYR A 329 20.93 -1.68 -25.51
N VAL A 330 21.60 -2.70 -25.00
CA VAL A 330 23.00 -2.63 -24.58
C VAL A 330 23.76 -3.86 -25.08
N LYS A 331 25.03 -3.67 -25.41
CA LYS A 331 25.93 -4.73 -25.89
C LYS A 331 27.11 -4.86 -24.93
N PHE A 332 27.44 -6.09 -24.58
CA PHE A 332 28.63 -6.45 -23.84
C PHE A 332 29.57 -7.24 -24.75
N GLU A 333 30.72 -6.65 -25.08
CA GLU A 333 31.72 -7.27 -25.96
C GLU A 333 32.71 -8.11 -25.16
N ASN A 334 33.14 -9.24 -25.74
CA ASN A 334 34.16 -10.12 -25.16
C ASN A 334 33.79 -10.70 -23.78
N VAL A 335 32.49 -10.87 -23.52
CA VAL A 335 31.97 -11.51 -22.32
C VAL A 335 31.54 -12.93 -22.70
N SER A 336 32.28 -13.94 -22.21
CA SER A 336 32.04 -15.36 -22.52
C SER A 336 32.09 -16.31 -21.30
N PRO A 337 31.48 -15.97 -20.16
CA PRO A 337 31.29 -16.95 -19.09
C PRO A 337 30.32 -18.05 -19.55
N SER A 338 30.57 -19.29 -19.12
CA SER A 338 29.68 -20.43 -19.42
C SER A 338 28.32 -20.34 -18.71
N LEU A 339 28.22 -19.56 -17.64
CA LEU A 339 27.00 -19.27 -16.90
C LEU A 339 27.08 -17.82 -16.40
N TYR A 340 26.05 -17.02 -16.64
CA TYR A 340 26.00 -15.64 -16.18
C TYR A 340 24.58 -15.20 -15.87
N VAL A 341 24.47 -14.10 -15.13
CA VAL A 341 23.22 -13.41 -14.84
C VAL A 341 23.27 -12.04 -15.50
N VAL A 342 22.28 -11.74 -16.33
CA VAL A 342 21.97 -10.36 -16.72
C VAL A 342 21.12 -9.77 -15.62
N TYR A 343 21.61 -8.73 -14.97
CA TYR A 343 20.94 -8.09 -13.85
C TYR A 343 20.61 -6.64 -14.18
N TYR A 344 19.34 -6.30 -14.06
CA TYR A 344 18.87 -4.93 -13.99
C TYR A 344 18.56 -4.59 -12.53
N PRO A 345 19.26 -3.61 -11.92
CA PRO A 345 19.08 -3.27 -10.51
C PRO A 345 17.73 -2.62 -10.18
N GLY A 346 16.94 -2.22 -11.19
CA GLY A 346 15.78 -1.38 -10.97
C GLY A 346 16.13 0.10 -10.85
N ASN A 347 15.11 0.91 -10.66
CA ASN A 347 15.22 2.33 -10.31
C ASN A 347 14.03 2.73 -9.42
N PHE A 348 13.75 4.03 -9.31
CA PHE A 348 12.65 4.54 -8.49
C PHE A 348 11.26 4.00 -8.89
N THR A 349 11.00 3.80 -10.19
CA THR A 349 9.69 3.34 -10.72
C THR A 349 9.72 1.94 -11.30
N LEU A 350 10.88 1.39 -11.59
CA LEU A 350 11.04 0.07 -12.21
C LEU A 350 11.67 -0.89 -11.21
N SER A 351 11.09 -2.08 -11.08
CA SER A 351 11.62 -3.09 -10.18
C SER A 351 12.88 -3.72 -10.76
N SER A 352 13.73 -4.24 -9.88
CA SER A 352 14.86 -5.07 -10.30
C SER A 352 14.35 -6.31 -11.04
N ASP A 353 15.07 -6.73 -12.08
CA ASP A 353 14.76 -7.95 -12.82
C ASP A 353 16.06 -8.59 -13.33
N TYR A 354 16.03 -9.89 -13.62
CA TYR A 354 17.22 -10.62 -14.02
C TYR A 354 16.90 -11.78 -14.98
N ILE A 355 17.90 -12.19 -15.74
CA ILE A 355 17.86 -13.38 -16.60
C ILE A 355 19.13 -14.18 -16.41
N VAL A 356 19.00 -15.47 -16.18
CA VAL A 356 20.14 -16.39 -16.13
C VAL A 356 20.34 -17.06 -17.48
N SER A 357 21.59 -17.12 -17.97
CA SER A 357 21.91 -17.66 -19.29
C SER A 357 21.53 -19.12 -19.49
N SER A 358 21.42 -19.90 -18.40
CA SER A 358 20.93 -21.27 -18.42
C SER A 358 19.39 -21.30 -18.31
N PRO A 359 18.65 -21.78 -19.34
CA PRO A 359 17.18 -21.83 -19.31
C PRO A 359 16.63 -22.70 -18.17
N ILE A 360 17.34 -23.80 -17.83
CA ILE A 360 16.95 -24.71 -16.76
C ILE A 360 17.08 -24.01 -15.41
N ILE A 361 18.21 -23.37 -15.14
CA ILE A 361 18.44 -22.63 -13.90
C ILE A 361 17.49 -21.43 -13.83
N ASN A 362 17.30 -20.72 -14.94
CA ASN A 362 16.36 -19.60 -15.03
C ASN A 362 14.94 -20.04 -14.66
N SER A 363 14.49 -21.22 -15.11
CA SER A 363 13.17 -21.74 -14.72
C SER A 363 13.02 -22.03 -13.22
N ILE A 364 14.11 -22.42 -12.56
CA ILE A 364 14.15 -22.67 -11.10
C ILE A 364 14.23 -21.33 -10.35
N ILE A 365 15.05 -20.40 -10.81
CA ILE A 365 15.25 -19.10 -10.17
C ILE A 365 14.03 -18.19 -10.37
N ILE A 366 13.24 -18.32 -11.44
CA ILE A 366 11.93 -17.65 -11.55
C ILE A 366 10.98 -18.03 -10.39
N HIS A 367 11.18 -19.19 -9.74
CA HIS A 367 10.46 -19.54 -8.51
C HIS A 367 11.01 -18.83 -7.25
N LEU A 368 12.18 -18.20 -7.33
CA LEU A 368 12.78 -17.35 -6.31
C LEU A 368 12.30 -15.90 -6.50
N GLN A 369 11.45 -15.48 -5.57
CA GLN A 369 10.62 -14.28 -5.65
C GLN A 369 11.43 -12.97 -5.77
N THR A 370 11.08 -12.11 -6.74
CA THR A 370 11.57 -10.72 -6.83
C THR A 370 10.91 -9.82 -5.78
N ILE A 371 11.43 -8.60 -5.58
CA ILE A 371 10.79 -7.57 -4.73
C ILE A 371 9.34 -7.32 -5.17
N TYR A 372 9.13 -7.17 -6.48
CA TYR A 372 7.79 -6.98 -7.06
C TYR A 372 6.86 -8.17 -6.78
N ASP A 373 7.34 -9.41 -6.94
CA ASP A 373 6.51 -10.59 -6.67
C ASP A 373 6.13 -10.68 -5.19
N LYS A 374 7.04 -10.33 -4.28
CA LYS A 374 6.74 -10.25 -2.84
C LYS A 374 5.70 -9.18 -2.55
N MET A 375 5.80 -8.01 -3.18
CA MET A 375 4.80 -6.94 -3.08
C MET A 375 3.42 -7.38 -3.59
N VAL A 376 3.36 -7.98 -4.78
CA VAL A 376 2.11 -8.49 -5.35
C VAL A 376 1.53 -9.61 -4.50
N ASN A 377 2.36 -10.53 -3.99
CA ASN A 377 1.91 -11.61 -3.11
C ASN A 377 1.40 -11.08 -1.77
N PHE A 378 2.04 -10.04 -1.23
CA PHE A 378 1.53 -9.34 -0.05
C PHE A 378 0.14 -8.78 -0.32
N LEU A 379 -0.06 -8.01 -1.40
CA LEU A 379 -1.38 -7.47 -1.75
C LEU A 379 -2.44 -8.56 -1.92
N LYS A 380 -2.10 -9.69 -2.56
CA LYS A 380 -3.03 -10.80 -2.80
C LYS A 380 -3.40 -11.58 -1.54
N SER A 381 -2.50 -11.64 -0.55
CA SER A 381 -2.67 -12.45 0.65
C SER A 381 -3.13 -11.64 1.87
N TYR A 382 -2.92 -10.33 1.86
CA TYR A 382 -3.26 -9.47 2.97
C TYR A 382 -4.79 -9.34 3.12
N ASN A 383 -5.25 -9.38 4.36
CA ASN A 383 -6.65 -9.22 4.68
C ASN A 383 -6.93 -7.78 5.12
N PHE A 384 -7.24 -6.94 4.14
CA PHE A 384 -7.52 -5.51 4.29
C PHE A 384 -8.64 -5.20 5.28
N LYS A 385 -9.62 -6.09 5.41
CA LYS A 385 -10.72 -5.91 6.37
C LYS A 385 -10.33 -6.27 7.79
N LYS A 386 -9.21 -6.99 8.02
CA LYS A 386 -8.90 -7.60 9.32
C LYS A 386 -7.95 -6.78 10.19
N SER A 387 -7.20 -5.80 9.69
CA SER A 387 -6.15 -5.17 10.49
C SER A 387 -6.67 -4.41 11.71
N LEU A 388 -7.46 -3.35 11.52
CA LEU A 388 -8.05 -2.57 12.61
C LEU A 388 -9.43 -3.08 13.03
N SER A 389 -10.31 -3.48 12.11
CA SER A 389 -11.63 -3.99 12.49
C SER A 389 -11.55 -5.29 13.32
N SER A 390 -10.60 -6.19 13.03
CA SER A 390 -10.41 -7.41 13.85
C SER A 390 -9.65 -7.13 15.14
N PHE A 391 -8.73 -6.17 15.14
CA PHE A 391 -8.06 -5.73 16.37
C PHE A 391 -9.11 -5.21 17.34
N PHE A 392 -9.93 -4.25 16.92
CA PHE A 392 -11.06 -3.71 17.69
C PHE A 392 -12.02 -4.80 18.17
N ASN A 393 -12.37 -5.78 17.34
CA ASN A 393 -13.27 -6.86 17.76
C ASN A 393 -12.66 -7.88 18.75
N ASN A 394 -11.32 -7.95 18.92
CA ASN A 394 -10.64 -9.02 19.66
C ASN A 394 -9.73 -8.55 20.83
N ILE A 395 -9.80 -7.28 21.27
CA ILE A 395 -8.91 -6.74 22.34
C ILE A 395 -9.08 -7.46 23.70
N HIS A 396 -10.13 -8.26 23.89
CA HIS A 396 -10.36 -9.01 25.13
C HIS A 396 -9.35 -10.14 25.42
N GLU A 397 -8.46 -10.53 24.50
CA GLU A 397 -7.56 -11.69 24.68
C GLU A 397 -6.08 -11.48 24.30
N VAL A 398 -5.63 -10.25 24.03
CA VAL A 398 -4.22 -10.04 23.62
C VAL A 398 -3.30 -10.05 24.84
N THR A 399 -2.69 -11.22 25.12
CA THR A 399 -1.56 -11.32 26.05
C THR A 399 -0.29 -10.99 25.28
N TYR A 400 0.38 -9.89 25.61
CA TYR A 400 1.63 -9.47 24.98
C TYR A 400 2.77 -10.45 25.31
N ASN A 401 2.95 -11.47 24.46
CA ASN A 401 4.20 -12.23 24.45
C ASN A 401 5.22 -11.44 23.63
N GLN A 402 6.24 -10.90 24.31
CA GLN A 402 7.45 -10.40 23.67
C GLN A 402 8.01 -11.50 22.76
N SER A 403 7.99 -11.32 21.44
CA SER A 403 8.63 -12.29 20.55
C SER A 403 10.14 -12.15 20.70
N ALA A 404 10.75 -13.11 21.38
CA ALA A 404 12.18 -13.34 21.35
C ALA A 404 12.62 -13.60 19.90
N GLY A 405 13.59 -12.80 19.43
CA GLY A 405 14.44 -13.03 18.25
C GLY A 405 13.73 -13.51 16.98
N SER A 406 13.49 -12.61 16.03
CA SER A 406 13.15 -13.00 14.66
C SER A 406 14.29 -13.81 14.04
N ILE A 407 14.07 -15.11 13.87
CA ILE A 407 14.92 -15.94 13.00
C ILE A 407 14.75 -15.40 11.58
N ASN A 408 15.83 -14.93 10.98
CA ASN A 408 15.82 -14.40 9.62
C ASN A 408 15.65 -15.56 8.62
N TYR A 409 14.41 -15.86 8.26
CA TYR A 409 14.06 -16.93 7.32
C TYR A 409 14.73 -16.77 5.95
N VAL A 410 15.17 -15.56 5.57
CA VAL A 410 15.94 -15.32 4.36
C VAL A 410 17.32 -15.99 4.43
N ILE A 411 17.98 -15.96 5.59
CA ILE A 411 19.27 -16.65 5.81
C ILE A 411 19.08 -18.17 5.70
N LEU A 412 17.98 -18.72 6.25
CA LEU A 412 17.67 -20.16 6.11
C LEU A 412 17.41 -20.56 4.65
N ILE A 413 16.76 -19.70 3.86
CA ILE A 413 16.55 -19.93 2.43
C ILE A 413 17.88 -19.90 1.66
N TYR A 414 18.80 -18.97 1.98
CA TYR A 414 20.14 -18.96 1.38
C TYR A 414 20.93 -20.22 1.74
N ILE A 415 20.88 -20.66 2.99
CA ILE A 415 21.54 -21.90 3.43
C ILE A 415 20.95 -23.13 2.71
N LEU A 416 19.63 -23.22 2.58
CA LEU A 416 18.95 -24.32 1.88
C LEU A 416 19.23 -24.30 0.37
N GLY A 417 19.18 -23.13 -0.27
CA GLY A 417 19.50 -22.98 -1.70
C GLY A 417 20.95 -23.31 -2.02
N PHE A 418 21.89 -22.88 -1.17
CA PHE A 418 23.31 -23.22 -1.30
C PHE A 418 23.55 -24.72 -1.08
N SER A 419 22.88 -25.32 -0.10
CA SER A 419 22.97 -26.76 0.18
C SER A 419 22.40 -27.61 -0.97
N ALA A 420 21.27 -27.21 -1.54
CA ALA A 420 20.68 -27.87 -2.70
C ALA A 420 21.57 -27.73 -3.95
N GLY A 421 22.15 -26.55 -4.18
CA GLY A 421 23.10 -26.30 -5.26
C GLY A 421 24.37 -27.15 -5.16
N LEU A 422 24.92 -27.33 -3.95
CA LEU A 422 26.07 -28.21 -3.70
C LEU A 422 25.73 -29.69 -3.97
N VAL A 423 24.55 -30.15 -3.53
CA VAL A 423 24.11 -31.54 -3.75
C VAL A 423 23.89 -31.82 -5.23
N ILE A 424 23.23 -30.92 -5.95
CA ILE A 424 22.99 -31.06 -7.40
C ILE A 424 24.33 -31.03 -8.16
N SER A 425 25.24 -30.13 -7.81
CA SER A 425 26.57 -30.05 -8.44
C SER A 425 27.41 -31.30 -8.19
N ALA A 426 27.37 -31.84 -6.96
CA ALA A 426 28.04 -33.09 -6.62
C ALA A 426 27.46 -34.30 -7.36
N LEU A 427 26.14 -34.32 -7.59
CA LEU A 427 25.48 -35.36 -8.38
C LEU A 427 25.85 -35.26 -9.87
N LEU A 428 25.87 -34.06 -10.45
CA LEU A 428 26.25 -33.85 -11.86
C LEU A 428 27.71 -34.26 -12.13
N ILE A 429 28.64 -33.91 -11.22
CA ILE A 429 30.05 -34.33 -11.31
C ILE A 429 30.18 -35.86 -11.18
N ARG A 430 29.45 -36.48 -10.24
CA ARG A 430 29.52 -37.93 -9.99
C ARG A 430 28.95 -38.75 -11.15
N PHE A 431 27.93 -38.24 -11.83
CA PHE A 431 27.25 -38.96 -12.91
C PHE A 431 27.70 -38.57 -14.32
N LYS A 432 28.68 -37.65 -14.46
CA LYS A 432 29.17 -37.14 -15.75
C LYS A 432 28.03 -36.77 -16.72
N LEU A 433 27.04 -36.04 -16.22
CA LEU A 433 25.99 -35.42 -17.04
C LEU A 433 26.43 -34.03 -17.48
#